data_AF-A0A8T3ZCK1-F1
#
_entry.id   AF-A0A8T3ZCK1-F1
#
_cell.length_a   1.000
_cell.length_b   1.000
_cell.length_c   1.000
_cell.angle_alpha   90.00
_cell.angle_beta   90.00
_cell.angle_gamma   90.00
#
_symmetry.space_group_name_H-M   'P 1'
#
loop_
_entity.id
_entity.type
_entity.pdbx_description
1 polymer ?
#
loop_
_entity_poly.entity_id
_entity_poly.type
_entity_poly.pdbx_seq_one_letter_code
_entity_poly.pdbx_strand_id
1 'polypeptide(L)' 'MKSLMRRCGACSRYSLVEKCPKCGAATVVPIPPRYSPEDRYSGYRKRMREIWEAEQHG' A
#
# COMPACT_ATOMS: atom_id res chain seq x y z
N MET A 1 -14.19 -2.72 -2.16
CA MET A 1 -14.16 -4.15 -1.79
C MET A 1 -13.01 -4.38 -0.84
N LYS A 2 -13.21 -5.12 0.24
CA LYS A 2 -12.10 -5.63 1.06
C LYS A 2 -11.71 -6.98 0.46
N SER A 3 -10.48 -7.10 -0.04
CA SER A 3 -9.95 -8.38 -0.53
C SER A 3 -9.21 -9.11 0.57
N LEU A 4 -9.40 -10.43 0.64
CA LEU A 4 -8.66 -11.31 1.53
C LEU A 4 -7.25 -11.63 1.01
N MET A 5 -6.99 -11.39 -0.28
CA MET A 5 -5.71 -11.69 -0.88
C MET A 5 -4.65 -10.68 -0.44
N ARG A 6 -3.51 -11.20 0.01
CA ARG A 6 -2.35 -10.43 0.46
C ARG A 6 -1.11 -10.86 -0.30
N ARG A 7 -0.13 -9.96 -0.41
CA ARG A 7 1.17 -10.20 -1.05
C ARG A 7 2.28 -9.78 -0.11
N CYS A 8 3.31 -10.60 0.01
CA CYS A 8 4.50 -10.26 0.77
C CYS A 8 5.32 -9.19 0.03
N GLY A 9 5.67 -8.08 0.69
CA GLY A 9 6.53 -7.04 0.12
C GLY A 9 7.98 -7.47 -0.11
N ALA A 10 8.49 -8.44 0.67
CA ALA A 10 9.88 -8.89 0.58
C ALA A 10 10.11 -9.99 -0.47
N CYS A 11 9.25 -11.02 -0.49
CA CYS A 11 9.43 -12.19 -1.38
C CYS A 11 8.34 -12.36 -2.45
N SER A 12 7.41 -11.40 -2.57
CA SER A 12 6.31 -11.41 -3.55
C SER A 12 5.32 -12.58 -3.48
N ARG A 13 5.40 -13.45 -2.47
CA ARG A 13 4.46 -14.57 -2.29
C ARG A 13 3.06 -14.07 -1.93
N TYR A 14 2.03 -14.67 -2.53
CA TYR A 14 0.64 -14.45 -2.15
C TYR A 14 0.24 -15.33 -0.96
N SER A 15 -0.55 -14.76 -0.06
CA SER A 15 -1.11 -15.44 1.12
C SER A 15 -2.42 -14.79 1.56
N LEU A 16 -3.14 -15.44 2.46
CA LEU A 16 -4.33 -14.87 3.12
C LEU A 16 -4.02 -14.37 4.54
N VAL A 17 -2.81 -14.65 5.03
CA VAL A 17 -2.35 -14.30 6.38
C VAL A 17 -1.53 -13.01 6.38
N GLU A 18 -1.55 -12.30 7.51
CA GLU A 18 -0.84 -11.02 7.75
C GLU A 18 0.69 -11.15 7.72
N LYS A 19 1.23 -12.32 8.07
CA LYS A 19 2.67 -12.61 8.01
C LYS A 19 2.97 -13.63 6.94
N CYS A 20 4.03 -13.40 6.17
CA CYS A 20 4.43 -14.31 5.11
C CYS A 20 4.89 -15.66 5.70
N PRO A 21 4.33 -16.81 5.28
CA PRO A 21 4.73 -18.11 5.80
C PRO A 21 6.15 -18.53 5.36
N LYS A 22 6.73 -17.86 4.36
CA LYS A 22 8.08 -18.16 3.86
C LYS A 22 9.18 -17.36 4.57
N CYS A 23 8.98 -16.06 4.73
CA CYS A 23 10.03 -15.15 5.24
C CYS A 23 9.63 -14.38 6.51
N GLY A 24 8.42 -14.56 7.03
CA GLY A 24 7.95 -13.87 8.24
C GLY A 24 7.59 -12.38 8.07
N ALA A 25 7.96 -11.76 6.95
CA ALA A 25 7.66 -10.35 6.68
C ALA A 25 6.15 -10.07 6.59
N ALA A 26 5.75 -8.84 6.92
CA ALA A 26 4.37 -8.39 6.81
C ALA A 26 3.88 -8.44 5.35
N THR A 27 2.65 -8.90 5.16
CA THR A 27 1.98 -8.93 3.86
C THR A 27 1.08 -7.71 3.71
N VAL A 28 0.83 -7.28 2.49
CA VAL A 28 -0.01 -6.11 2.17
C VAL A 28 -1.11 -6.50 1.20
N VAL A 29 -2.21 -5.74 1.17
CA VAL A 29 -3.25 -5.93 0.17
C VAL A 29 -2.71 -5.45 -1.19
N PRO A 30 -2.62 -6.31 -2.22
CA PRO A 30 -2.02 -5.96 -3.50
C PRO A 30 -2.97 -5.19 -4.42
N ILE A 31 -4.26 -5.12 -4.07
CA ILE A 31 -5.27 -4.45 -4.90
C ILE A 31 -5.14 -2.94 -4.71
N PRO A 32 -5.01 -2.16 -5.81
CA PRO A 32 -4.92 -0.71 -5.72
C PRO A 32 -6.22 -0.09 -5.17
N PRO A 33 -6.16 1.15 -4.65
CA PRO A 33 -7.35 1.92 -4.33
C PRO A 33 -8.28 2.05 -5.55
N ARG A 34 -9.60 2.12 -5.31
CA ARG A 34 -10.57 2.33 -6.40
C ARG A 34 -10.33 3.70 -7.05
N TYR A 35 -10.38 3.71 -8.38
CA TYR A 35 -10.35 4.94 -9.17
C TYR A 35 -11.70 5.68 -9.09
N SER A 36 -11.65 7.01 -9.06
CA SER A 36 -12.81 7.91 -9.20
C SER A 36 -12.38 9.06 -10.11
N PRO A 37 -13.14 9.39 -11.16
CA PRO A 37 -12.84 10.53 -12.03
C PRO A 37 -12.83 11.87 -11.29
N GLU A 38 -13.72 12.05 -10.31
CA GLU A 38 -13.88 13.30 -9.57
C GLU A 38 -12.82 13.50 -8.48
N ASP A 39 -12.24 12.41 -7.96
CA ASP A 39 -11.17 12.34 -6.96
C ASP A 39 -10.94 13.61 -6.12
N ARG A 40 -11.90 13.87 -5.21
CA ARG A 40 -11.91 15.06 -4.34
C ARG A 40 -10.69 15.19 -3.42
N TYR A 41 -9.94 14.12 -3.22
CA TYR A 41 -8.79 14.07 -2.31
C TYR A 41 -7.43 14.07 -3.02
N SER A 42 -7.40 14.21 -4.35
CA SER A 42 -6.17 14.25 -5.16
C SER A 42 -5.13 15.24 -4.61
N GLY A 43 -5.54 16.48 -4.32
CA GLY A 43 -4.65 17.52 -3.79
C GLY A 43 -4.03 17.19 -2.43
N TYR A 44 -4.81 16.57 -1.54
CA TYR A 44 -4.29 16.12 -0.24
C TYR A 44 -3.26 14.99 -0.40
N ARG A 45 -3.48 14.06 -1.33
CA ARG A 45 -2.53 12.96 -1.58
C ARG A 45 -1.22 13.45 -2.19
N LYS A 46 -1.25 14.50 -3.02
CA LYS A 46 -0.03 15.14 -3.55
C LYS A 46 0.76 15.82 -2.44
N ARG A 47 0.11 16.68 -1.65
CA ARG A 47 0.75 17.36 -0.52
C ARG A 47 1.33 16.41 0.52
N MET A 48 0.61 15.34 0.86
CA MET A 48 1.13 14.32 1.79
C MET A 48 2.42 13.66 1.28
N ARG A 49 2.54 13.45 -0.04
CA ARG A 49 3.75 12.92 -0.66
C ARG A 49 4.90 13.93 -0.57
N GLU A 50 4.63 15.19 -0.90
CA GLU A 50 5.61 16.28 -0.83
C GLU A 50 6.15 16.48 0.59
N ILE A 51 5.27 16.45 1.61
CA ILE A 51 5.67 16.55 3.02
C ILE A 51 6.57 15.37 3.41
N TRP A 52 6.17 14.15 3.07
CA TRP A 52 6.95 12.95 3.38
C TRP A 52 8.34 12.96 2.71
N GLU A 53 8.42 13.44 1.46
CA GLU A 53 9.68 13.61 0.74
C GLU A 53 10.55 14.71 1.38
N ALA A 54 9.97 15.83 1.79
CA ALA A 54 10.67 16.91 2.48
C ALA A 54 11.20 16.48 3.86
N GLU A 55 10.44 15.68 4.62
CA GLU A 55 10.85 15.13 5.92
C GLU A 55 12.01 14.13 5.80
N GLN A 56 12.15 13.43 4.68
CA GLN A 56 13.20 12.43 4.46
C GLN A 56 14.51 12.99 3.91
N HIS A 57 14.44 14.16 3.26
CA HIS A 57 15.58 14.79 2.60
C HIS A 57 16.03 16.10 3.25
N GLY A 58 15.35 16.53 4.32
CA GLY A 58 15.72 17.67 5.17
C GLY A 58 16.63 17.29 6.33
#